data_AF-L1LG02-F1
#
_entry.id   AF-L1LG02-F1
#
_cell.length_a   1.000
_cell.length_b   1.000
_cell.length_c   1.000
_cell.angle_alpha   90.00
_cell.angle_beta   90.00
_cell.angle_gamma   90.00
#
_symmetry.space_group_name_H-M   'P 1'
#
loop_
_entity.id
_entity.type
_entity.pdbx_description
1 polymer ?
#
loop_
_entity_poly.entity_id
_entity_poly.type
_entity_poly.pdbx_seq_one_letter_code
_entity_poly.pdbx_strand_id
1 'polypeptide(L)'
;MITDDDRYIELFKLQKLFGSSFSVSSDHNSDSIDNLYSNNTVNATIFLKPTDPEFDLSLLSPSDGIKVLICLNSDDSESNNPSGSITSSSEVTADALSQIQDGIHALSLVQSTPTSNCRYYQVNDVEDIKIENENLSDVAKRIIQKVLFDYIYKNRKVRKYVVYESLKFLDKNLVQIFSIAKSLPNQQPITTEESKNAVESPTSAKESETVKVETPWTLEEQKCLEDGLVRAKGITDVRQKWLFISKIVKTRTPDQCRKRFIRCRELLLKKNEATTEPEREEPALDRTAPLTLLGLDMKKISLAKIGTFILELSCIRCASQFEAHFIDTGEKTILYNDSCKKCNVTHRCEFATSLVFPSQPLVGRLSLINTNFKDFNNGEFALTCEDCDTQCKIRDIKIGTKKSLNCRGCFAKFQFSFEGIEFGEREP
;
A
#
# COMPACT_ATOMS: atom_id res chain seq x y z
N MET A 1 -16.99 20.27 -31.66
CA MET A 1 -16.35 20.24 -30.33
C MET A 1 -17.42 19.78 -29.35
N ILE A 2 -17.39 18.51 -28.95
CA ILE A 2 -18.35 17.86 -28.02
C ILE A 2 -17.61 17.28 -26.80
N THR A 3 -16.28 17.24 -26.86
CA THR A 3 -15.35 16.57 -25.93
C THR A 3 -15.35 17.08 -24.49
N ASP A 4 -15.93 18.26 -24.25
CA ASP A 4 -15.77 19.01 -23.01
C ASP A 4 -17.06 19.02 -22.16
N ASP A 5 -18.14 18.38 -22.64
CA ASP A 5 -19.40 18.24 -21.88
C ASP A 5 -19.31 17.06 -20.89
N ASP A 6 -19.62 17.31 -19.62
CA ASP A 6 -19.51 16.31 -18.56
C ASP A 6 -20.41 15.09 -18.78
N ARG A 7 -21.60 15.24 -19.37
CA ARG A 7 -22.49 14.10 -19.70
C ARG A 7 -21.85 13.18 -20.73
N TYR A 8 -21.24 13.76 -21.77
CA TYR A 8 -20.57 13.01 -22.83
C TYR A 8 -19.36 12.25 -22.26
N ILE A 9 -18.56 12.94 -21.43
CA ILE A 9 -17.41 12.35 -20.75
C ILE A 9 -17.85 11.26 -19.75
N GLU A 10 -19.00 11.38 -19.08
CA GLU A 10 -19.54 10.35 -18.20
C GLU A 10 -19.94 9.08 -18.97
N LEU A 11 -20.71 9.20 -20.06
CA LEU A 11 -21.03 8.05 -20.92
C LEU A 11 -19.77 7.40 -21.52
N PHE A 12 -18.80 8.21 -21.97
CA PHE A 12 -17.53 7.71 -22.48
C PHE A 12 -16.75 6.92 -21.43
N LYS A 13 -16.69 7.41 -20.18
CA LYS A 13 -16.09 6.68 -19.05
C LYS A 13 -16.83 5.37 -18.77
N LEU A 14 -18.16 5.39 -18.68
CA LEU A 14 -18.95 4.18 -18.48
C LEU A 14 -18.70 3.14 -19.59
N GLN A 15 -18.67 3.55 -20.86
CA GLN A 15 -18.38 2.66 -21.98
C GLN A 15 -16.96 2.08 -21.92
N LYS A 16 -15.92 2.92 -21.79
CA LYS A 16 -14.53 2.48 -21.91
C LYS A 16 -14.00 1.75 -20.68
N LEU A 17 -14.56 2.02 -19.50
CA LEU A 17 -13.98 1.58 -18.23
C LEU A 17 -14.78 0.41 -17.61
N PHE A 18 -16.10 0.39 -17.78
CA PHE A 18 -16.97 -0.70 -17.34
C PHE A 18 -17.59 -1.54 -18.47
N GLY A 19 -17.16 -1.32 -19.72
CA GLY A 19 -17.67 -2.03 -20.90
C GLY A 19 -19.15 -1.77 -21.19
N SER A 20 -19.68 -0.63 -20.71
CA SER A 20 -21.13 -0.40 -20.69
C SER A 20 -21.73 -0.31 -22.09
N SER A 21 -22.85 -1.01 -22.31
CA SER A 21 -23.76 -0.74 -23.43
C SER A 21 -24.88 0.19 -22.98
N PHE A 22 -25.54 0.85 -23.93
CA PHE A 22 -26.63 1.78 -23.64
C PHE A 22 -27.83 1.54 -24.56
N SER A 23 -29.01 1.93 -24.11
CA SER A 23 -30.21 1.98 -24.95
C SER A 23 -31.10 3.17 -24.60
N VAL A 24 -31.80 3.69 -25.60
CA VAL A 24 -32.80 4.75 -25.42
C VAL A 24 -34.18 4.11 -25.37
N SER A 25 -35.06 4.61 -24.51
CA SER A 25 -36.42 4.06 -24.33
C SER A 25 -37.32 4.12 -25.58
N SER A 26 -36.87 4.79 -26.64
CA SER A 26 -37.61 5.03 -27.89
C SER A 26 -36.99 4.42 -29.14
N ASP A 27 -35.76 3.88 -29.09
CA ASP A 27 -35.09 3.38 -30.30
C ASP A 27 -34.07 2.26 -30.03
N HIS A 28 -34.03 1.26 -30.92
CA HIS A 28 -33.37 -0.03 -30.66
C HIS A 28 -31.94 -0.16 -31.21
N ASN A 29 -31.45 0.79 -32.03
CA ASN A 29 -30.11 0.72 -32.64
C ASN A 29 -29.44 2.11 -32.68
N SER A 30 -28.82 2.55 -31.56
CA SER A 30 -28.02 3.78 -31.51
C SER A 30 -26.71 3.60 -30.75
N ASP A 31 -25.81 2.78 -31.30
CA ASP A 31 -24.54 2.38 -30.64
C ASP A 31 -23.52 3.52 -30.41
N SER A 32 -23.67 4.69 -31.05
CA SER A 32 -22.76 5.83 -30.82
C SER A 32 -23.20 6.71 -29.65
N ILE A 33 -22.23 7.07 -28.82
CA ILE A 33 -22.40 8.01 -27.70
C ILE A 33 -22.88 9.38 -28.19
N ASP A 34 -22.50 9.80 -29.40
CA ASP A 34 -22.97 11.07 -30.01
C ASP A 34 -24.51 11.15 -30.12
N ASN A 35 -25.13 10.02 -30.48
CA ASN A 35 -26.58 9.91 -30.58
C ASN A 35 -27.21 9.80 -29.19
N LEU A 36 -26.63 8.95 -28.32
CA LEU A 36 -27.13 8.68 -26.97
C LEU A 36 -27.15 9.94 -26.09
N TYR A 37 -26.06 10.72 -26.09
CA TYR A 37 -25.89 11.97 -25.35
C TYR A 37 -27.04 12.97 -25.57
N SER A 38 -27.65 12.95 -26.75
CA SER A 38 -28.70 13.90 -27.14
C SER A 38 -30.08 13.57 -26.55
N ASN A 39 -30.21 12.50 -25.76
CA ASN A 39 -31.49 12.05 -25.18
C ASN A 39 -31.62 12.40 -23.69
N ASN A 40 -32.83 12.80 -23.30
CA ASN A 40 -33.17 13.15 -21.91
C ASN A 40 -33.09 11.94 -20.96
N THR A 41 -33.20 10.70 -21.46
CA THR A 41 -33.10 9.47 -20.67
C THR A 41 -32.28 8.43 -21.44
N VAL A 42 -31.28 7.84 -20.78
CA VAL A 42 -30.39 6.81 -21.33
C VAL A 42 -30.31 5.65 -20.34
N ASN A 43 -30.60 4.42 -20.77
CA ASN A 43 -30.45 3.23 -19.93
C ASN A 43 -29.04 2.68 -20.13
N ALA A 44 -28.22 2.67 -19.08
CA ALA A 44 -26.88 2.10 -19.08
C ALA A 44 -26.89 0.67 -18.54
N THR A 45 -26.39 -0.29 -19.32
CA THR A 45 -26.09 -1.65 -18.87
C THR A 45 -24.60 -1.75 -18.57
N ILE A 46 -24.26 -1.85 -17.30
CA ILE A 46 -22.89 -1.80 -16.75
C ILE A 46 -22.50 -3.20 -16.26
N PHE A 47 -21.25 -3.61 -16.51
CA PHE A 47 -20.74 -4.91 -16.06
C PHE A 47 -19.54 -4.74 -15.12
N LEU A 48 -19.82 -4.63 -13.83
CA LEU A 48 -18.82 -4.36 -12.80
C LEU A 48 -18.08 -5.65 -12.42
N LYS A 49 -16.87 -5.84 -12.94
CA LYS A 49 -15.95 -6.89 -12.47
C LYS A 49 -15.20 -6.40 -11.22
N PRO A 50 -15.27 -7.10 -10.08
CA PRO A 50 -14.54 -6.71 -8.88
C PRO A 50 -13.04 -6.63 -9.13
N THR A 51 -12.40 -5.55 -8.68
CA THR A 51 -10.94 -5.35 -8.81
C THR A 51 -10.19 -5.57 -7.49
N ASP A 52 -10.89 -6.03 -6.45
CA ASP A 52 -10.29 -6.33 -5.16
C ASP A 52 -9.83 -7.79 -5.03
N PRO A 53 -8.52 -8.06 -4.79
CA PRO A 53 -8.02 -9.42 -4.61
C PRO A 53 -8.46 -10.06 -3.29
N GLU A 54 -9.06 -9.30 -2.36
CA GLU A 54 -9.69 -9.83 -1.14
C GLU A 54 -11.19 -10.07 -1.33
N PHE A 55 -11.77 -9.75 -2.50
CA PHE A 55 -13.14 -10.10 -2.83
C PHE A 55 -13.25 -11.54 -3.37
N ASP A 56 -14.07 -12.34 -2.71
CA ASP A 56 -14.38 -13.71 -3.10
C ASP A 56 -15.28 -13.75 -4.36
N LEU A 57 -14.64 -13.94 -5.52
CA LEU A 57 -15.31 -14.04 -6.83
C LEU A 57 -16.29 -15.22 -6.94
N SER A 58 -16.22 -16.24 -6.06
CA SER A 58 -17.19 -17.34 -6.08
C SER A 58 -18.62 -16.89 -5.76
N LEU A 59 -18.75 -15.77 -5.03
CA LEU A 59 -20.02 -15.10 -4.73
C LEU A 59 -20.71 -14.51 -5.98
N LEU A 60 -20.03 -14.50 -7.14
CA LEU A 60 -20.54 -14.00 -8.42
C LEU A 60 -20.59 -15.05 -9.53
N SER A 61 -20.20 -16.31 -9.27
CA SER A 61 -20.25 -17.37 -10.27
C SER A 61 -21.71 -17.63 -10.74
N PRO A 62 -21.95 -17.91 -12.03
CA PRO A 62 -21.01 -18.03 -13.14
C PRO A 62 -20.75 -16.71 -13.91
N SER A 63 -21.14 -15.56 -13.34
CA SER A 63 -21.13 -14.26 -14.02
C SER A 63 -19.81 -13.46 -13.93
N ASP A 64 -18.84 -13.85 -13.10
CA ASP A 64 -17.53 -13.14 -12.95
C ASP A 64 -17.61 -11.61 -12.69
N GLY A 65 -18.77 -11.10 -12.29
CA GLY A 65 -19.06 -9.67 -12.25
C GLY A 65 -20.52 -9.37 -11.91
N ILE A 66 -20.80 -8.12 -11.53
CA ILE A 66 -22.12 -7.62 -11.15
C ILE A 66 -22.73 -6.88 -12.35
N LYS A 67 -23.90 -7.33 -12.83
CA LYS A 67 -24.64 -6.66 -13.91
C LYS A 67 -25.58 -5.62 -13.30
N VAL A 68 -25.30 -4.36 -13.59
CA VAL A 68 -26.05 -3.20 -13.07
C VAL A 68 -26.75 -2.51 -14.24
N LEU A 69 -28.07 -2.37 -14.17
CA LEU A 69 -28.82 -1.44 -15.02
C LEU A 69 -28.98 -0.11 -14.27
N ILE A 70 -28.74 1.01 -14.94
CA ILE A 70 -29.01 2.35 -14.40
C ILE A 70 -29.76 3.18 -15.45
N CYS A 71 -30.95 3.66 -15.10
CA CYS A 71 -31.66 4.70 -15.83
C CYS A 71 -31.01 6.06 -15.52
N LEU A 72 -30.42 6.68 -16.53
CA LEU A 72 -29.73 7.98 -16.44
C LEU A 72 -30.63 9.06 -17.01
N ASN A 73 -31.07 9.98 -16.16
CA ASN A 73 -31.91 11.11 -16.55
C ASN A 73 -31.08 12.39 -16.66
N SER A 74 -31.30 13.13 -17.73
CA SER A 74 -30.62 14.38 -18.02
C SER A 74 -31.22 15.53 -17.20
N ASP A 75 -30.37 16.26 -16.47
CA ASP A 75 -30.79 17.51 -15.84
C ASP A 75 -30.57 18.70 -16.81
N ASP A 76 -31.55 18.92 -17.68
CA ASP A 76 -31.67 20.14 -18.50
C ASP A 76 -32.52 21.23 -17.80
N SER A 77 -32.74 21.14 -16.48
CA SER A 77 -33.65 22.04 -15.75
C SER A 77 -32.95 23.32 -15.26
N GLU A 78 -32.78 24.31 -16.15
CA GLU A 78 -32.32 25.66 -15.76
C GLU A 78 -33.29 26.39 -14.80
N SER A 79 -34.51 25.87 -14.58
CA SER A 79 -35.39 26.32 -13.50
C SER A 79 -36.41 25.27 -13.04
N ASN A 80 -36.27 24.80 -11.79
CA ASN A 80 -37.31 24.79 -10.73
C ASN A 80 -36.86 23.91 -9.54
N ASN A 81 -37.19 24.31 -8.30
CA ASN A 81 -36.87 23.52 -7.11
C ASN A 81 -37.89 22.39 -6.90
N PRO A 82 -37.50 21.09 -6.93
CA PRO A 82 -38.39 20.01 -6.55
C PRO A 82 -38.43 19.87 -5.02
N SER A 83 -39.53 20.31 -4.39
CA SER A 83 -39.81 20.08 -2.97
C SER A 83 -40.29 18.63 -2.73
N GLY A 84 -39.37 17.67 -2.82
CA GLY A 84 -39.67 16.25 -2.62
C GLY A 84 -40.01 15.93 -1.16
N SER A 85 -41.26 15.53 -0.90
CA SER A 85 -41.71 15.06 0.42
C SER A 85 -41.29 13.61 0.65
N ILE A 86 -40.49 13.35 1.68
CA ILE A 86 -40.12 11.98 2.07
C ILE A 86 -41.29 11.34 2.83
N THR A 87 -41.97 10.37 2.20
CA THR A 87 -42.87 9.44 2.92
C THR A 87 -42.04 8.34 3.58
N SER A 88 -41.85 8.44 4.88
CA SER A 88 -41.01 7.52 5.67
C SER A 88 -41.61 6.12 5.77
N SER A 89 -40.86 5.10 5.34
CA SER A 89 -41.10 3.69 5.68
C SER A 89 -39.78 2.90 5.73
N SER A 90 -39.73 1.83 6.54
CA SER A 90 -38.59 0.91 6.69
C SER A 90 -37.30 1.46 7.36
N GLU A 91 -37.41 1.87 8.64
CA GLU A 91 -36.25 2.10 9.51
C GLU A 91 -35.61 0.77 9.99
N VAL A 92 -34.81 0.12 9.13
CA VAL A 92 -34.06 -1.11 9.51
C VAL A 92 -32.61 -1.15 8.96
N THR A 93 -32.10 -0.06 8.37
CA THR A 93 -30.79 -0.06 7.67
C THR A 93 -29.92 1.18 7.91
N ALA A 94 -30.25 2.05 8.87
CA ALA A 94 -29.46 3.26 9.15
C ALA A 94 -28.10 2.91 9.80
N ASP A 95 -28.11 2.23 10.95
CA ASP A 95 -26.90 1.99 11.75
C ASP A 95 -25.83 1.17 11.02
N ALA A 96 -26.24 0.17 10.23
CA ALA A 96 -25.32 -0.71 9.51
C ALA A 96 -24.54 0.00 8.38
N LEU A 97 -25.04 1.13 7.86
CA LEU A 97 -24.36 1.90 6.81
C LEU A 97 -23.42 3.00 7.38
N SER A 98 -23.51 3.30 8.67
CA SER A 98 -22.65 4.30 9.34
C SER A 98 -21.15 4.02 9.15
N GLN A 99 -20.74 2.75 9.24
CA GLN A 99 -19.34 2.32 9.11
C GLN A 99 -18.76 2.57 7.70
N ILE A 100 -19.61 2.66 6.67
CA ILE A 100 -19.21 3.04 5.30
C ILE A 100 -19.08 4.57 5.18
N GLN A 101 -19.80 5.35 5.99
CA GLN A 101 -19.81 6.81 5.90
C GLN A 101 -18.51 7.47 6.39
N ASP A 102 -17.78 6.87 7.33
CA ASP A 102 -16.46 7.36 7.73
C ASP A 102 -15.47 7.33 6.55
N GLY A 103 -15.57 6.33 5.67
CA GLY A 103 -14.81 6.26 4.41
C GLY A 103 -15.20 7.33 3.38
N ILE A 104 -16.40 7.91 3.47
CA ILE A 104 -16.85 8.98 2.59
C ILE A 104 -16.23 10.33 3.01
N HIS A 105 -16.08 10.58 4.32
CA HIS A 105 -15.45 11.80 4.83
C HIS A 105 -13.97 11.94 4.43
N ALA A 106 -13.24 10.82 4.30
CA ALA A 106 -11.83 10.79 3.89
C ALA A 106 -11.58 11.30 2.44
N LEU A 107 -12.62 11.43 1.61
CA LEU A 107 -12.52 11.86 0.20
C LEU A 107 -12.97 13.32 -0.03
N SER A 108 -12.96 14.17 1.01
CA SER A 108 -13.45 15.55 1.01
C SER A 108 -12.34 16.62 0.84
N LEU A 109 -11.38 16.42 -0.08
CA LEU A 109 -10.23 17.32 -0.27
C LEU A 109 -9.93 17.72 -1.74
N VAL A 110 -10.96 18.00 -2.54
CA VAL A 110 -10.88 19.01 -3.61
C VAL A 110 -12.20 19.80 -3.64
N GLN A 111 -12.16 21.09 -3.28
CA GLN A 111 -13.26 22.01 -3.54
C GLN A 111 -13.06 22.69 -4.89
N SER A 112 -13.49 22.03 -5.97
CA SER A 112 -13.63 22.70 -7.27
C SER A 112 -14.81 23.66 -7.21
N THR A 113 -14.56 24.96 -7.37
CA THR A 113 -15.64 25.96 -7.50
C THR A 113 -16.53 25.63 -8.69
N PRO A 114 -17.87 25.74 -8.57
CA PRO A 114 -18.78 25.40 -9.65
C PRO A 114 -18.68 26.42 -10.78
N THR A 115 -18.04 26.02 -11.88
CA THR A 115 -18.08 26.76 -13.15
C THR A 115 -19.43 26.57 -13.85
N SER A 116 -19.87 27.61 -14.57
CA SER A 116 -21.20 27.73 -15.18
C SER A 116 -21.61 26.56 -16.10
N ASN A 117 -22.91 26.23 -16.07
CA ASN A 117 -23.62 25.35 -17.02
C ASN A 117 -22.97 23.99 -17.32
N CYS A 118 -22.42 23.34 -16.30
CA CYS A 118 -22.11 21.92 -16.37
C CYS A 118 -23.41 21.09 -16.32
N ARG A 119 -23.72 20.34 -17.37
CA ARG A 119 -24.85 19.39 -17.41
C ARG A 119 -24.39 18.02 -16.90
N TYR A 120 -25.28 17.30 -16.21
CA TYR A 120 -24.96 15.99 -15.62
C TYR A 120 -26.11 15.00 -15.81
N TYR A 121 -25.79 13.71 -15.80
CA TYR A 121 -26.80 12.67 -15.61
C TYR A 121 -27.10 12.51 -14.11
N GLN A 122 -28.36 12.23 -13.80
CA GLN A 122 -28.86 11.97 -12.46
C GLN A 122 -29.69 10.69 -12.44
N VAL A 123 -29.75 10.10 -11.24
CA VAL A 123 -30.61 8.97 -10.91
C VAL A 123 -31.66 9.53 -9.95
N ASN A 124 -32.94 9.38 -10.29
CA ASN A 124 -34.03 10.06 -9.60
C ASN A 124 -34.57 9.23 -8.43
N ASP A 125 -34.69 7.92 -8.63
CA ASP A 125 -35.17 6.95 -7.63
C ASP A 125 -34.18 5.80 -7.42
N VAL A 126 -34.34 5.02 -6.35
CA VAL A 126 -33.65 3.72 -6.19
C VAL A 126 -34.13 2.74 -7.27
N GLU A 127 -35.39 2.84 -7.73
CA GLU A 127 -35.94 1.99 -8.79
C GLU A 127 -35.28 2.17 -10.17
N ASP A 128 -34.60 3.30 -10.41
CA ASP A 128 -33.78 3.53 -11.60
C ASP A 128 -32.54 2.59 -11.64
N ILE A 129 -32.14 1.99 -10.51
CA ILE A 129 -30.99 1.09 -10.39
C ILE A 129 -31.46 -0.35 -10.19
N LYS A 130 -31.05 -1.30 -11.05
CA LYS A 130 -31.41 -2.73 -10.94
C LYS A 130 -30.18 -3.63 -11.05
N ILE A 131 -30.18 -4.74 -10.30
CA ILE A 131 -29.03 -5.67 -10.21
C ILE A 131 -29.48 -7.04 -10.73
N GLU A 132 -28.97 -7.44 -11.89
CA GLU A 132 -29.44 -8.60 -12.66
C GLU A 132 -28.57 -9.86 -12.47
N ASN A 133 -28.00 -10.05 -11.28
CA ASN A 133 -27.30 -11.29 -10.92
C ASN A 133 -28.25 -12.24 -10.19
N GLU A 134 -28.58 -13.37 -10.83
CA GLU A 134 -29.44 -14.42 -10.26
C GLU A 134 -28.89 -14.95 -8.93
N ASN A 135 -27.56 -15.14 -8.85
CA ASN A 135 -26.86 -15.72 -7.69
C ASN A 135 -26.67 -14.76 -6.52
N LEU A 136 -27.00 -13.47 -6.66
CA LEU A 136 -26.99 -12.52 -5.54
C LEU A 136 -28.31 -12.59 -4.77
N SER A 137 -28.21 -12.62 -3.43
CA SER A 137 -29.39 -12.53 -2.57
C SER A 137 -30.07 -11.17 -2.72
N ASP A 138 -31.40 -11.12 -2.57
CA ASP A 138 -32.15 -9.87 -2.71
C ASP A 138 -31.86 -8.88 -1.57
N VAL A 139 -31.20 -9.34 -0.49
CA VAL A 139 -30.59 -8.47 0.52
C VAL A 139 -29.35 -7.78 -0.06
N ALA A 140 -28.41 -8.54 -0.65
CA ALA A 140 -27.22 -7.98 -1.30
C ALA A 140 -27.58 -7.02 -2.45
N LYS A 141 -28.53 -7.40 -3.33
CA LYS A 141 -29.02 -6.53 -4.42
C LYS A 141 -29.51 -5.18 -3.88
N ARG A 142 -30.39 -5.18 -2.86
CA ARG A 142 -30.95 -3.95 -2.26
C ARG A 142 -29.91 -3.09 -1.56
N ILE A 143 -28.89 -3.69 -0.92
CA ILE A 143 -27.77 -2.93 -0.34
C ILE A 143 -26.95 -2.27 -1.45
N ILE A 144 -26.64 -2.99 -2.54
CA ILE A 144 -25.89 -2.44 -3.68
C ILE A 144 -26.67 -1.28 -4.34
N GLN A 145 -27.98 -1.46 -4.60
CA GLN A 145 -28.86 -0.40 -5.11
C GLN A 145 -28.83 0.84 -4.22
N LYS A 146 -29.05 0.64 -2.90
CA LYS A 146 -29.06 1.75 -1.92
C LYS A 146 -27.70 2.44 -1.83
N VAL A 147 -26.58 1.71 -1.83
CA VAL A 147 -25.24 2.30 -1.77
C VAL A 147 -24.94 3.16 -3.02
N LEU A 148 -25.30 2.69 -4.22
CA LEU A 148 -25.15 3.46 -5.46
C LEU A 148 -26.04 4.72 -5.44
N PHE A 149 -27.32 4.58 -5.08
CA PHE A 149 -28.26 5.70 -5.01
C PHE A 149 -27.84 6.75 -3.97
N ASP A 150 -27.54 6.33 -2.73
CA ASP A 150 -27.07 7.22 -1.66
C ASP A 150 -25.81 7.97 -2.06
N TYR A 151 -24.85 7.31 -2.72
CA TYR A 151 -23.64 7.96 -3.20
C TYR A 151 -23.96 9.02 -4.26
N ILE A 152 -24.75 8.66 -5.28
CA ILE A 152 -25.13 9.56 -6.38
C ILE A 152 -25.90 10.77 -5.84
N TYR A 153 -26.95 10.53 -5.05
CA TYR A 153 -27.80 11.56 -4.49
C TYR A 153 -27.03 12.56 -3.60
N LYS A 154 -26.09 12.07 -2.78
CA LYS A 154 -25.26 12.90 -1.88
C LYS A 154 -24.16 13.66 -2.64
N ASN A 155 -23.60 13.11 -3.73
CA ASN A 155 -22.44 13.69 -4.42
C ASN A 155 -22.77 14.48 -5.70
N ARG A 156 -23.99 14.39 -6.28
CA ARG A 156 -24.35 15.01 -7.58
C ARG A 156 -24.13 16.53 -7.70
N LYS A 157 -24.01 17.26 -6.59
CA LYS A 157 -23.71 18.72 -6.58
C LYS A 157 -22.24 19.06 -6.36
N VAL A 158 -21.39 18.06 -6.12
CA VAL A 158 -19.99 18.23 -5.65
C VAL A 158 -18.99 17.49 -6.53
N ARG A 159 -19.37 16.36 -7.13
CA ARG A 159 -18.50 15.56 -8.02
C ARG A 159 -19.02 15.57 -9.45
N LYS A 160 -18.15 15.88 -10.41
CA LYS A 160 -18.34 15.53 -11.83
C LYS A 160 -18.32 14.00 -11.98
N TYR A 161 -19.05 13.47 -12.97
CA TYR A 161 -19.07 12.04 -13.30
C TYR A 161 -19.50 11.13 -12.13
N VAL A 162 -20.58 11.54 -11.45
CA VAL A 162 -20.98 10.97 -10.15
C VAL A 162 -21.39 9.49 -10.23
N VAL A 163 -21.90 9.02 -11.36
CA VAL A 163 -22.28 7.61 -11.59
C VAL A 163 -21.03 6.76 -11.83
N TYR A 164 -20.08 7.30 -12.59
CA TYR A 164 -18.78 6.65 -12.78
C TYR A 164 -17.98 6.55 -11.45
N GLU A 165 -18.01 7.58 -10.60
CA GLU A 165 -17.39 7.53 -9.27
C GLU A 165 -18.16 6.64 -8.28
N SER A 166 -19.50 6.52 -8.38
CA SER A 166 -20.28 5.63 -7.51
C SER A 166 -19.98 4.15 -7.79
N LEU A 167 -19.76 3.77 -9.05
CA LEU A 167 -19.33 2.42 -9.43
C LEU A 167 -17.92 2.09 -8.91
N LYS A 168 -17.00 3.05 -8.94
CA LYS A 168 -15.66 2.92 -8.33
C LYS A 168 -15.71 2.88 -6.80
N PHE A 169 -16.67 3.56 -6.19
CA PHE A 169 -16.92 3.47 -4.75
C PHE A 169 -17.51 2.10 -4.39
N LEU A 170 -18.45 1.58 -5.18
CA LEU A 170 -19.00 0.24 -5.01
C LEU A 170 -17.90 -0.82 -5.06
N ASP A 171 -17.10 -0.86 -6.14
CA ASP A 171 -15.98 -1.79 -6.33
C ASP A 171 -15.04 -1.88 -5.11
N LYS A 172 -14.56 -0.73 -4.64
CA LYS A 172 -13.65 -0.61 -3.49
C LYS A 172 -14.25 -1.10 -2.16
N ASN A 173 -15.57 -1.17 -2.05
CA ASN A 173 -16.27 -1.52 -0.81
C ASN A 173 -17.05 -2.85 -0.91
N LEU A 174 -16.94 -3.61 -2.00
CA LEU A 174 -17.66 -4.88 -2.18
C LEU A 174 -17.45 -5.86 -1.02
N VAL A 175 -16.23 -5.98 -0.50
CA VAL A 175 -15.91 -6.86 0.65
C VAL A 175 -16.71 -6.47 1.91
N GLN A 176 -16.85 -5.17 2.18
CA GLN A 176 -17.63 -4.64 3.30
C GLN A 176 -19.14 -4.81 3.06
N ILE A 177 -19.61 -4.49 1.85
CA ILE A 177 -21.02 -4.58 1.45
C ILE A 177 -21.52 -6.04 1.56
N PHE A 178 -20.73 -7.02 1.11
CA PHE A 178 -21.08 -8.43 1.24
C PHE A 178 -20.91 -8.95 2.67
N SER A 179 -20.01 -8.40 3.48
CA SER A 179 -19.95 -8.69 4.92
C SER A 179 -21.21 -8.20 5.64
N ILE A 180 -21.68 -6.98 5.36
CA ILE A 180 -22.93 -6.43 5.90
C ILE A 180 -24.14 -7.25 5.42
N ALA A 181 -24.18 -7.65 4.15
CA ALA A 181 -25.22 -8.51 3.60
C ALA A 181 -25.26 -9.92 4.22
N LYS A 182 -24.12 -10.42 4.74
CA LYS A 182 -24.02 -11.68 5.49
C LYS A 182 -24.36 -11.51 6.98
N SER A 183 -24.12 -10.33 7.58
CA SER A 183 -24.42 -10.06 9.00
C SER A 183 -25.87 -9.65 9.26
N LEU A 184 -26.58 -9.15 8.24
CA LEU A 184 -28.02 -8.88 8.33
C LEU A 184 -28.79 -10.20 8.49
N PRO A 185 -29.56 -10.41 9.59
CA PRO A 185 -30.15 -11.72 9.88
C PRO A 185 -31.19 -12.17 8.85
N ASN A 186 -30.86 -13.19 8.06
CA ASN A 186 -31.87 -14.10 7.54
C ASN A 186 -32.53 -14.82 8.73
N GLN A 187 -33.86 -14.81 8.79
CA GLN A 187 -34.61 -15.36 9.92
C GLN A 187 -34.67 -16.89 9.88
N GLN A 188 -33.70 -17.61 10.48
CA GLN A 188 -33.83 -18.86 11.27
C GLN A 188 -32.45 -19.45 11.68
N PRO A 189 -32.34 -20.38 12.68
CA PRO A 189 -31.40 -20.16 13.78
C PRO A 189 -30.45 -21.34 14.15
N ILE A 190 -29.77 -21.21 15.32
CA ILE A 190 -28.92 -22.16 16.08
C ILE A 190 -27.58 -22.57 15.40
N THR A 191 -26.46 -22.86 16.09
CA THR A 191 -26.23 -23.32 17.50
C THR A 191 -24.81 -23.00 18.04
N THR A 192 -24.64 -22.98 19.39
CA THR A 192 -23.38 -23.15 20.20
C THR A 192 -22.23 -22.11 20.01
N GLU A 193 -21.52 -21.57 21.04
CA GLU A 193 -20.80 -22.16 22.21
C GLU A 193 -19.57 -23.01 21.79
N GLU A 194 -18.38 -22.99 22.41
CA GLU A 194 -17.75 -22.21 23.51
C GLU A 194 -16.20 -22.20 23.23
N SER A 195 -15.20 -21.70 24.01
CA SER A 195 -15.02 -21.11 25.36
C SER A 195 -13.71 -20.25 25.37
N LYS A 196 -13.28 -19.69 26.52
CA LYS A 196 -11.88 -19.24 26.80
C LYS A 196 -11.50 -19.47 28.27
N ASN A 197 -10.23 -19.78 28.54
CA ASN A 197 -9.63 -19.69 29.88
C ASN A 197 -8.11 -19.40 29.79
N ALA A 198 -7.52 -18.82 30.85
CA ALA A 198 -6.11 -18.40 30.92
C ALA A 198 -5.55 -18.49 32.35
N VAL A 199 -4.23 -18.68 32.51
CA VAL A 199 -3.46 -18.64 33.77
C VAL A 199 -2.06 -18.05 33.52
N GLU A 200 -1.36 -17.62 34.57
CA GLU A 200 -0.32 -16.59 34.55
C GLU A 200 1.15 -17.07 34.79
N SER A 201 2.07 -16.14 34.48
CA SER A 201 3.45 -15.79 34.89
C SER A 201 4.03 -16.29 36.27
N PRO A 202 5.16 -15.78 36.85
CA PRO A 202 6.24 -14.88 36.37
C PRO A 202 7.72 -15.18 36.80
N THR A 203 8.67 -14.37 36.27
CA THR A 203 9.95 -13.87 36.90
C THR A 203 11.16 -14.76 37.27
N SER A 204 12.35 -14.21 36.96
CA SER A 204 13.60 -14.31 37.76
C SER A 204 14.53 -13.12 37.41
N ALA A 205 15.36 -12.64 38.35
CA ALA A 205 16.33 -11.54 38.14
C ALA A 205 17.42 -11.48 39.22
N LYS A 206 18.66 -11.05 38.88
CA LYS A 206 19.58 -10.33 39.79
C LYS A 206 20.87 -9.77 39.14
N GLU A 207 21.39 -8.75 39.82
CA GLU A 207 22.63 -7.95 39.65
C GLU A 207 23.75 -8.49 40.60
N SER A 208 25.04 -8.08 40.62
CA SER A 208 25.95 -7.27 39.78
C SER A 208 27.41 -7.34 40.36
N GLU A 209 28.30 -6.41 39.96
CA GLU A 209 29.59 -6.01 40.61
C GLU A 209 30.87 -6.88 40.45
N THR A 210 32.04 -6.34 40.83
CA THR A 210 33.00 -5.60 39.97
C THR A 210 34.47 -5.75 40.45
N VAL A 211 35.47 -5.62 39.57
CA VAL A 211 36.91 -5.49 39.92
C VAL A 211 37.62 -4.50 38.97
N LYS A 212 38.65 -3.79 39.46
CA LYS A 212 39.41 -2.76 38.72
C LYS A 212 40.34 -3.35 37.64
N VAL A 213 39.89 -3.33 36.40
CA VAL A 213 40.71 -3.39 35.17
C VAL A 213 40.88 -1.95 34.64
N GLU A 214 41.76 -1.71 33.64
CA GLU A 214 41.58 -0.50 32.80
C GLU A 214 40.17 -0.53 32.22
N THR A 215 39.26 0.30 32.74
CA THR A 215 37.84 0.17 32.41
C THR A 215 37.65 0.32 30.90
N PRO A 216 37.04 -0.67 30.22
CA PRO A 216 36.80 -0.57 28.79
C PRO A 216 35.96 0.68 28.51
N TRP A 217 36.27 1.37 27.43
CA TRP A 217 35.53 2.56 27.00
C TRP A 217 34.08 2.17 26.77
N THR A 218 33.16 2.73 27.56
CA THR A 218 31.73 2.45 27.39
C THR A 218 31.23 3.09 26.08
N LEU A 219 30.09 2.62 25.57
CA LEU A 219 29.47 3.21 24.38
C LEU A 219 29.07 4.68 24.61
N GLU A 220 28.83 5.07 25.86
CA GLU A 220 28.52 6.45 26.25
C GLU A 220 29.78 7.32 26.28
N GLU A 221 30.87 6.83 26.85
CA GLU A 221 32.18 7.52 26.81
C GLU A 221 32.69 7.69 25.37
N GLN A 222 32.50 6.67 24.52
CA GLN A 222 32.83 6.71 23.10
C GLN A 222 31.99 7.76 22.35
N LYS A 223 30.66 7.79 22.56
CA LYS A 223 29.77 8.81 22.00
C LYS A 223 30.13 10.23 22.46
N CYS A 224 30.46 10.41 23.74
CA CYS A 224 30.92 11.69 24.27
C CYS A 224 32.30 12.11 23.72
N LEU A 225 33.18 11.15 23.40
CA LEU A 225 34.45 11.42 22.73
C LEU A 225 34.24 11.90 21.29
N GLU A 226 33.31 11.27 20.56
CA GLU A 226 32.96 11.63 19.18
C GLU A 226 32.24 12.98 19.08
N ASP A 227 31.23 13.22 19.92
CA ASP A 227 30.57 14.53 20.06
C ASP A 227 31.58 15.63 20.46
N GLY A 228 32.48 15.32 21.40
CA GLY A 228 33.57 16.22 21.78
C GLY A 228 34.53 16.54 20.63
N LEU A 229 34.87 15.56 19.79
CA LEU A 229 35.71 15.74 18.59
C LEU A 229 35.04 16.62 17.54
N VAL A 230 33.73 16.47 17.32
CA VAL A 230 32.94 17.31 16.42
C VAL A 230 32.89 18.76 16.93
N ARG A 231 32.57 18.97 18.21
CA ARG A 231 32.51 20.33 18.81
C ARG A 231 33.88 21.00 18.86
N ALA A 232 34.95 20.24 19.05
CA ALA A 232 36.33 20.74 19.05
C ALA A 232 36.93 20.94 17.64
N LYS A 233 36.13 20.94 16.57
CA LYS A 233 36.60 21.16 15.19
C LYS A 233 37.20 22.57 14.98
N GLY A 234 36.72 23.58 15.72
CA GLY A 234 37.23 24.96 15.66
C GLY A 234 38.42 25.28 16.58
N ILE A 235 38.88 24.35 17.43
CA ILE A 235 39.97 24.60 18.38
C ILE A 235 41.31 24.23 17.73
N THR A 236 42.17 25.23 17.50
CA THR A 236 43.50 25.08 16.88
C THR A 236 44.59 24.62 17.85
N ASP A 237 44.57 25.05 19.11
CA ASP A 237 45.51 24.56 20.13
C ASP A 237 45.16 23.12 20.53
N VAL A 238 46.07 22.19 20.22
CA VAL A 238 45.95 20.76 20.51
C VAL A 238 45.79 20.47 22.01
N ARG A 239 46.44 21.24 22.90
CA ARG A 239 46.30 21.03 24.36
C ARG A 239 44.92 21.45 24.85
N GLN A 240 44.47 22.65 24.45
CA GLN A 240 43.11 23.12 24.78
C GLN A 240 42.04 22.22 24.18
N LYS A 241 42.24 21.71 22.95
CA LYS A 241 41.35 20.75 22.30
C LYS A 241 41.12 19.48 23.15
N TRP A 242 42.18 18.82 23.62
CA TRP A 242 42.02 17.61 24.44
C TRP A 242 41.51 17.91 25.86
N LEU A 243 41.83 19.08 26.43
CA LEU A 243 41.25 19.56 27.70
C LEU A 243 39.74 19.90 27.59
N PHE A 244 39.29 20.36 26.44
CA PHE A 244 37.87 20.58 26.15
C PHE A 244 37.14 19.25 25.95
N ILE A 245 37.71 18.33 25.17
CA ILE A 245 37.15 16.99 24.94
C ILE A 245 37.03 16.20 26.26
N SER A 246 38.04 16.24 27.15
CA SER A 246 37.94 15.57 28.46
C SER A 246 36.84 16.15 29.36
N LYS A 247 36.52 17.45 29.25
CA LYS A 247 35.40 18.07 29.98
C LYS A 247 34.03 17.61 29.47
N ILE A 248 33.94 17.18 28.20
CA ILE A 248 32.71 16.60 27.62
C ILE A 248 32.57 15.12 28.03
N VAL A 249 33.65 14.35 27.95
CA VAL A 249 33.67 12.93 28.37
C VAL A 249 33.51 12.78 29.89
N LYS A 250 34.03 13.73 30.69
CA LYS A 250 34.00 13.84 32.16
C LYS A 250 34.74 12.72 32.93
N THR A 251 34.65 11.48 32.49
CA THR A 251 35.21 10.29 33.16
C THR A 251 36.67 9.99 32.81
N ARG A 252 37.16 10.53 31.69
CA ARG A 252 38.50 10.23 31.13
C ARG A 252 39.37 11.48 30.99
N THR A 253 40.68 11.30 31.17
CA THR A 253 41.67 12.39 31.08
C THR A 253 41.96 12.79 29.63
N PRO A 254 42.51 14.00 29.37
CA PRO A 254 42.87 14.45 28.01
C PRO A 254 43.74 13.45 27.24
N ASP A 255 44.69 12.81 27.92
CA ASP A 255 45.61 11.83 27.32
C ASP A 255 44.93 10.49 27.04
N GLN A 256 43.99 10.04 27.90
CA GLN A 256 43.16 8.87 27.63
C GLN A 256 42.27 9.09 26.39
N CYS A 257 41.60 10.24 26.29
CA CYS A 257 40.80 10.62 25.11
C CYS A 257 41.66 10.63 23.84
N ARG A 258 42.87 11.22 23.90
CA ARG A 258 43.82 11.27 22.79
C ARG A 258 44.29 9.88 22.37
N LYS A 259 44.67 9.01 23.32
CA LYS A 259 45.09 7.62 23.06
C LYS A 259 43.98 6.79 22.43
N ARG A 260 42.73 6.95 22.89
CA ARG A 260 41.56 6.29 22.30
C ARG A 260 41.35 6.71 20.84
N PHE A 261 41.37 8.02 20.56
CA PHE A 261 41.24 8.55 19.20
C PHE A 261 42.35 8.04 18.25
N ILE A 262 43.60 8.00 18.70
CA ILE A 262 44.73 7.47 17.91
C ILE A 262 44.47 6.00 17.53
N ARG A 263 44.13 5.16 18.52
CA ARG A 263 43.81 3.73 18.27
C ARG A 263 42.62 3.53 17.33
N CYS A 264 41.58 4.36 17.44
CA CYS A 264 40.44 4.32 16.50
C CYS A 264 40.88 4.70 15.07
N ARG A 265 41.77 5.69 14.90
CA ARG A 265 42.29 6.08 13.59
C ARG A 265 43.20 5.01 12.98
N GLU A 266 44.05 4.37 13.77
CA GLU A 266 44.94 3.28 13.33
C GLU A 266 44.15 2.07 12.81
N LEU A 267 43.04 1.72 13.47
CA LEU A 267 42.15 0.65 13.02
C LEU A 267 41.45 0.98 11.69
N LEU A 268 41.06 2.25 11.49
CA LEU A 268 40.47 2.70 10.22
C LEU A 268 41.50 2.71 9.06
N LEU A 269 42.75 3.08 9.32
CA LEU A 269 43.81 3.05 8.31
C LEU A 269 44.16 1.61 7.90
N LYS A 270 44.34 0.71 8.87
CA LYS A 270 44.61 -0.71 8.57
C LYS A 270 43.48 -1.42 7.81
N LYS A 271 42.23 -0.98 7.99
CA LYS A 271 41.10 -1.49 7.20
C LYS A 271 41.18 -1.10 5.72
N ASN A 272 41.86 -0.01 5.38
CA ASN A 272 41.99 0.49 4.02
C ASN A 272 43.28 0.02 3.30
N GLU A 273 44.30 -0.41 4.05
CA GLU A 273 45.58 -0.90 3.51
C GLU A 273 45.52 -2.38 3.12
N ALA A 274 44.52 -3.13 3.61
CA ALA A 274 44.36 -4.57 3.41
C ALA A 274 43.37 -4.94 2.27
N THR A 275 43.35 -4.18 1.17
CA THR A 275 42.33 -4.31 0.10
C THR A 275 42.94 -4.31 -1.30
N THR A 276 44.09 -4.98 -1.48
CA THR A 276 44.87 -4.91 -2.73
C THR A 276 45.59 -6.20 -3.15
N GLU A 277 45.19 -7.37 -2.64
CA GLU A 277 45.56 -8.68 -3.20
C GLU A 277 44.32 -9.58 -3.31
N PRO A 278 44.29 -10.58 -4.22
CA PRO A 278 43.12 -11.40 -4.50
C PRO A 278 42.92 -12.52 -3.46
N GLU A 279 42.62 -12.12 -2.23
CA GLU A 279 42.34 -13.02 -1.11
C GLU A 279 40.87 -13.46 -1.08
N ARG A 280 40.58 -14.62 -0.49
CA ARG A 280 39.20 -15.14 -0.37
C ARG A 280 38.35 -14.20 0.49
N GLU A 281 37.09 -13.97 0.12
CA GLU A 281 36.12 -13.26 0.98
C GLU A 281 36.05 -13.93 2.36
N GLU A 282 36.68 -13.33 3.38
CA GLU A 282 36.27 -13.59 4.76
C GLU A 282 34.84 -13.04 4.95
N PRO A 283 33.91 -13.81 5.52
CA PRO A 283 32.53 -13.37 5.66
C PRO A 283 32.42 -12.25 6.69
N ALA A 284 32.44 -11.01 6.21
CA ALA A 284 32.16 -9.83 7.01
C ALA A 284 30.84 -10.02 7.77
N LEU A 285 30.91 -9.98 9.10
CA LEU A 285 29.79 -10.34 9.98
C LEU A 285 28.56 -9.45 9.77
N ASP A 286 28.78 -8.20 9.37
CA ASP A 286 27.79 -7.23 8.95
C ASP A 286 28.02 -6.87 7.46
N ARG A 287 27.05 -7.12 6.57
CA ARG A 287 27.05 -6.69 5.15
C ARG A 287 25.85 -5.78 4.87
N THR A 288 26.10 -4.52 4.49
CA THR A 288 25.04 -3.57 4.09
C THR A 288 25.20 -3.13 2.63
N ALA A 289 24.24 -3.46 1.77
CA ALA A 289 24.31 -3.26 0.33
C ALA A 289 22.95 -2.87 -0.29
N PRO A 290 22.92 -2.32 -1.53
CA PRO A 290 21.66 -2.14 -2.26
C PRO A 290 21.02 -3.50 -2.60
N LEU A 291 19.70 -3.51 -2.73
CA LEU A 291 18.91 -4.61 -3.26
C LEU A 291 18.15 -4.13 -4.51
N THR A 292 18.47 -4.73 -5.67
CA THR A 292 18.14 -4.19 -6.99
C THR A 292 17.42 -5.23 -7.85
N LEU A 293 16.39 -4.84 -8.60
CA LEU A 293 15.71 -5.73 -9.55
C LEU A 293 16.45 -5.78 -10.91
N LEU A 294 16.66 -6.97 -11.44
CA LEU A 294 17.23 -7.19 -12.78
C LEU A 294 16.09 -7.43 -13.78
N GLY A 295 16.21 -6.92 -15.01
CA GLY A 295 15.18 -7.11 -16.05
C GLY A 295 13.80 -6.52 -15.70
N LEU A 296 13.76 -5.40 -14.98
CA LEU A 296 12.52 -4.74 -14.56
C LEU A 296 11.73 -4.21 -15.76
N ASP A 297 10.53 -4.76 -15.99
CA ASP A 297 9.57 -4.31 -17.01
C ASP A 297 8.29 -3.80 -16.32
N MET A 298 8.11 -2.47 -16.37
CA MET A 298 6.97 -1.72 -15.84
C MET A 298 6.24 -1.03 -17.00
N LYS A 299 4.95 -1.30 -17.18
CA LYS A 299 4.10 -0.62 -18.17
C LYS A 299 2.85 -0.04 -17.53
N LYS A 300 2.55 1.23 -17.83
CA LYS A 300 1.47 2.02 -17.20
C LYS A 300 1.58 2.19 -15.68
N ILE A 301 2.81 2.04 -15.17
CA ILE A 301 3.17 2.22 -13.76
C ILE A 301 4.30 3.27 -13.71
N SER A 302 4.05 4.40 -13.06
CA SER A 302 5.05 5.47 -12.86
C SER A 302 6.02 5.16 -11.72
N LEU A 303 5.55 4.45 -10.69
CA LEU A 303 6.26 4.19 -9.44
C LEU A 303 5.82 2.86 -8.82
N ALA A 304 6.76 2.13 -8.23
CA ALA A 304 6.50 1.00 -7.33
C ALA A 304 7.18 1.18 -5.97
N LYS A 305 6.60 0.63 -4.90
CA LYS A 305 7.21 0.46 -3.57
C LYS A 305 6.99 -0.98 -3.13
N ILE A 306 8.01 -1.65 -2.60
CA ILE A 306 7.81 -2.95 -1.95
C ILE A 306 7.13 -2.77 -0.59
N GLY A 307 6.23 -3.70 -0.25
CA GLY A 307 5.58 -3.81 1.06
C GLY A 307 6.12 -5.01 1.82
N THR A 308 5.30 -6.05 1.92
CA THR A 308 5.70 -7.35 2.51
C THR A 308 6.46 -8.21 1.52
N PHE A 309 7.55 -8.86 1.93
CA PHE A 309 8.32 -9.78 1.08
C PHE A 309 9.06 -10.86 1.87
N ILE A 310 9.56 -11.88 1.16
CA ILE A 310 10.24 -13.05 1.73
C ILE A 310 11.57 -13.25 1.01
N LEU A 311 12.67 -13.26 1.77
CA LEU A 311 14.00 -13.60 1.26
C LEU A 311 14.40 -15.01 1.73
N GLU A 312 15.06 -15.78 0.87
CA GLU A 312 15.86 -16.91 1.32
C GLU A 312 17.22 -16.39 1.80
N LEU A 313 17.56 -16.71 3.05
CA LEU A 313 18.84 -16.37 3.68
C LEU A 313 19.52 -17.64 4.19
N SER A 314 20.81 -17.54 4.48
CA SER A 314 21.59 -18.63 5.07
C SER A 314 22.47 -18.15 6.22
N CYS A 315 22.57 -18.96 7.29
CA CYS A 315 23.41 -18.67 8.45
C CYS A 315 24.90 -18.72 8.08
N ILE A 316 25.66 -17.64 8.33
CA ILE A 316 27.11 -17.59 8.07
C ILE A 316 27.87 -18.69 8.85
N ARG A 317 27.43 -19.00 10.08
CA ARG A 317 28.15 -19.93 10.97
C ARG A 317 27.97 -21.42 10.63
N CYS A 318 26.87 -21.82 9.98
CA CYS A 318 26.57 -23.24 9.74
C CYS A 318 25.86 -23.54 8.41
N ALA A 319 25.78 -22.57 7.50
CA ALA A 319 25.15 -22.63 6.19
C ALA A 319 23.67 -23.08 6.16
N SER A 320 22.96 -23.10 7.30
CA SER A 320 21.53 -23.43 7.33
C SER A 320 20.71 -22.37 6.60
N GLN A 321 20.03 -22.75 5.52
CA GLN A 321 19.02 -21.92 4.86
C GLN A 321 17.78 -21.74 5.74
N PHE A 322 17.12 -20.59 5.60
CA PHE A 322 15.84 -20.26 6.23
C PHE A 322 15.18 -19.09 5.48
N GLU A 323 13.86 -18.96 5.61
CA GLU A 323 13.11 -17.82 5.06
C GLU A 323 13.05 -16.66 6.09
N ALA A 324 13.30 -15.45 5.62
CA ALA A 324 13.14 -14.22 6.39
C ALA A 324 11.97 -13.40 5.82
N HIS A 325 10.93 -13.22 6.64
CA HIS A 325 9.74 -12.45 6.28
C HIS A 325 9.93 -10.99 6.71
N PHE A 326 9.82 -10.07 5.76
CA PHE A 326 9.85 -8.63 5.96
C PHE A 326 8.44 -8.09 5.75
N ILE A 327 7.93 -7.29 6.69
CA ILE A 327 6.57 -6.72 6.66
C ILE A 327 6.69 -5.20 6.80
N ASP A 328 6.10 -4.45 5.88
CA ASP A 328 6.06 -2.99 5.94
C ASP A 328 5.07 -2.51 7.00
N THR A 329 5.60 -2.15 8.18
CA THR A 329 4.84 -1.59 9.31
C THR A 329 4.60 -0.07 9.18
N GLY A 330 5.06 0.57 8.10
CA GLY A 330 5.10 2.03 7.96
C GLY A 330 6.33 2.68 8.60
N GLU A 331 7.21 1.90 9.24
CA GLU A 331 8.52 2.37 9.72
C GLU A 331 9.52 2.61 8.57
N LYS A 332 10.56 3.41 8.83
CA LYS A 332 11.59 3.71 7.81
C LYS A 332 12.50 2.52 7.48
N THR A 333 12.60 1.56 8.40
CA THR A 333 13.45 0.37 8.28
C THR A 333 12.68 -0.83 8.82
N ILE A 334 12.51 -1.87 8.02
CA ILE A 334 11.91 -3.14 8.45
C ILE A 334 13.00 -3.97 9.14
N LEU A 335 12.72 -4.48 10.34
CA LEU A 335 13.65 -5.31 11.12
C LEU A 335 13.17 -6.77 11.15
N TYR A 336 14.06 -7.70 10.78
CA TYR A 336 13.93 -9.13 11.04
C TYR A 336 14.99 -9.57 12.06
N ASN A 337 14.61 -10.38 13.04
CA ASN A 337 15.49 -10.86 14.11
C ASN A 337 15.05 -12.25 14.57
N ASP A 338 15.92 -13.26 14.45
CA ASP A 338 15.69 -14.66 14.86
C ASP A 338 17.04 -15.29 15.29
N SER A 339 17.05 -16.53 15.77
CA SER A 339 18.28 -17.28 16.08
C SER A 339 18.38 -18.58 15.29
N CYS A 340 19.57 -18.88 14.79
CA CYS A 340 19.82 -20.08 13.99
C CYS A 340 19.48 -21.37 14.75
N LYS A 341 18.44 -22.07 14.30
CA LYS A 341 17.93 -23.35 14.87
C LYS A 341 18.94 -24.50 14.94
N LYS A 342 20.14 -24.36 14.34
CA LYS A 342 21.25 -25.33 14.41
C LYS A 342 22.45 -24.91 15.27
N CYS A 343 22.70 -23.62 15.46
CA CYS A 343 23.92 -23.14 16.13
C CYS A 343 23.74 -21.89 17.02
N ASN A 344 22.49 -21.48 17.25
CA ASN A 344 22.04 -20.42 18.15
C ASN A 344 22.75 -19.06 17.99
N VAL A 345 23.32 -18.78 16.81
CA VAL A 345 23.77 -17.42 16.47
C VAL A 345 22.55 -16.57 16.11
N THR A 346 22.49 -15.34 16.63
CA THR A 346 21.42 -14.39 16.33
C THR A 346 21.59 -13.83 14.92
N HIS A 347 20.57 -14.01 14.09
CA HIS A 347 20.43 -13.37 12.79
C HIS A 347 19.72 -12.03 12.95
N ARG A 348 20.28 -10.95 12.42
CA ARG A 348 19.61 -9.65 12.36
C ARG A 348 19.68 -9.12 10.94
N CYS A 349 18.52 -8.73 10.39
CA CYS A 349 18.43 -8.18 9.04
C CYS A 349 17.61 -6.89 9.08
N GLU A 350 18.10 -5.83 8.44
CA GLU A 350 17.45 -4.52 8.40
C GLU A 350 17.25 -4.09 6.95
N PHE A 351 16.04 -3.68 6.58
CA PHE A 351 15.73 -3.26 5.22
C PHE A 351 15.16 -1.84 5.19
N ALA A 352 15.93 -0.91 4.64
CA ALA A 352 15.50 0.46 4.37
C ALA A 352 14.87 0.51 2.96
N THR A 353 13.55 0.59 2.89
CA THR A 353 12.79 0.62 1.63
C THR A 353 13.12 1.85 0.78
N SER A 354 13.01 1.71 -0.53
CA SER A 354 13.15 2.80 -1.50
C SER A 354 12.02 2.80 -2.53
N LEU A 355 11.94 3.87 -3.30
CA LEU A 355 10.98 4.02 -4.39
C LEU A 355 11.61 3.49 -5.68
N VAL A 356 10.95 2.52 -6.31
CA VAL A 356 11.36 1.85 -7.55
C VAL A 356 10.72 2.58 -8.73
N PHE A 357 11.56 3.08 -9.64
CA PHE A 357 11.12 3.71 -10.88
C PHE A 357 11.52 2.84 -12.08
N PRO A 358 10.86 2.96 -13.25
CA PRO A 358 11.25 2.22 -14.46
C PRO A 358 12.72 2.43 -14.88
N SER A 359 13.31 3.57 -14.53
CA SER A 359 14.73 3.91 -14.75
C SER A 359 15.65 3.64 -13.55
N GLN A 360 15.10 3.29 -12.38
CA GLN A 360 15.85 3.06 -11.14
C GLN A 360 15.28 1.84 -10.40
N PRO A 361 15.78 0.62 -10.69
CA PRO A 361 15.27 -0.63 -10.12
C PRO A 361 15.70 -0.91 -8.66
N LEU A 362 16.10 0.12 -7.91
CA LEU A 362 16.58 0.00 -6.52
C LEU A 362 15.40 -0.16 -5.55
N VAL A 363 15.22 -1.36 -4.98
CA VAL A 363 14.14 -1.67 -4.04
C VAL A 363 14.41 -1.09 -2.65
N GLY A 364 15.67 -1.04 -2.24
CA GLY A 364 16.09 -0.54 -0.94
C GLY A 364 17.55 -0.83 -0.63
N ARG A 365 17.94 -0.64 0.63
CA ARG A 365 19.21 -1.12 1.17
C ARG A 365 18.94 -2.19 2.22
N LEU A 366 19.57 -3.35 2.04
CA LEU A 366 19.49 -4.48 2.95
C LEU A 366 20.78 -4.55 3.77
N SER A 367 20.65 -4.72 5.08
CA SER A 367 21.75 -5.01 6.01
C SER A 367 21.55 -6.41 6.56
N LEU A 368 22.61 -7.21 6.57
CA LEU A 368 22.63 -8.61 6.98
C LEU A 368 23.69 -8.81 8.05
N ILE A 369 23.30 -9.40 9.19
CA ILE A 369 24.17 -9.69 10.34
C ILE A 369 24.09 -11.18 10.65
N ASN A 370 25.25 -11.85 10.62
CA ASN A 370 25.40 -13.32 10.69
C ASN A 370 24.67 -14.10 9.56
N THR A 371 24.24 -13.41 8.50
CA THR A 371 23.43 -13.98 7.41
C THR A 371 24.00 -13.64 6.03
N ASN A 372 23.90 -14.60 5.10
CA ASN A 372 24.20 -14.42 3.68
C ASN A 372 22.89 -14.49 2.87
N PHE A 373 22.70 -13.55 1.95
CA PHE A 373 21.62 -13.57 0.97
C PHE A 373 21.68 -14.84 0.10
N LYS A 374 20.52 -15.35 -0.31
CA LYS A 374 20.41 -16.42 -1.32
C LYS A 374 19.47 -16.04 -2.46
N ASP A 375 18.20 -15.77 -2.17
CA ASP A 375 17.21 -15.49 -3.21
C ASP A 375 16.00 -14.67 -2.69
N PHE A 376 15.09 -14.30 -3.59
CA PHE A 376 13.82 -13.63 -3.32
C PHE A 376 12.65 -14.56 -3.65
N ASN A 377 11.92 -15.00 -2.62
CA ASN A 377 10.89 -16.03 -2.77
C ASN A 377 9.52 -15.46 -3.15
N ASN A 378 9.15 -14.29 -2.61
CA ASN A 378 7.85 -13.65 -2.86
C ASN A 378 7.80 -12.18 -2.42
N GLY A 379 6.91 -11.37 -3.00
CA GLY A 379 6.58 -10.04 -2.48
C GLY A 379 5.26 -9.41 -2.94
N GLU A 380 4.77 -8.49 -2.11
CA GLU A 380 3.72 -7.51 -2.40
C GLU A 380 4.35 -6.16 -2.79
N PHE A 381 3.85 -5.54 -3.86
CA PHE A 381 4.24 -4.20 -4.29
C PHE A 381 3.02 -3.28 -4.36
N ALA A 382 3.17 -2.05 -3.87
CA ALA A 382 2.25 -0.95 -4.16
C ALA A 382 2.71 -0.26 -5.46
N LEU A 383 1.83 -0.24 -6.46
CA LEU A 383 2.09 0.32 -7.80
C LEU A 383 1.26 1.59 -7.99
N THR A 384 1.83 2.63 -8.62
CA THR A 384 1.14 3.89 -8.93
C THR A 384 0.89 4.00 -10.42
N CYS A 385 -0.34 4.34 -10.83
CA CYS A 385 -0.69 4.50 -12.23
C CYS A 385 0.10 5.63 -12.91
N GLU A 386 0.60 5.38 -14.12
CA GLU A 386 1.20 6.42 -14.98
C GLU A 386 0.16 7.43 -15.52
N ASP A 387 -1.07 6.98 -15.79
CA ASP A 387 -2.11 7.78 -16.46
C ASP A 387 -3.03 8.58 -15.50
N CYS A 388 -3.06 8.24 -14.20
CA CYS A 388 -4.00 8.87 -13.25
C CYS A 388 -3.64 8.75 -11.76
N ASP A 389 -2.37 8.48 -11.43
CA ASP A 389 -1.80 8.39 -10.06
C ASP A 389 -2.49 7.41 -9.09
N THR A 390 -3.48 6.63 -9.55
CA THR A 390 -4.24 5.73 -8.69
C THR A 390 -3.36 4.56 -8.27
N GLN A 391 -3.15 4.44 -6.96
CA GLN A 391 -2.37 3.35 -6.37
C GLN A 391 -3.17 2.03 -6.37
N CYS A 392 -2.48 0.94 -6.68
CA CYS A 392 -3.01 -0.42 -6.71
C CYS A 392 -1.98 -1.38 -6.08
N LYS A 393 -2.40 -2.30 -5.21
CA LYS A 393 -1.51 -3.34 -4.67
C LYS A 393 -1.48 -4.55 -5.61
N ILE A 394 -0.30 -5.17 -5.74
CA ILE A 394 -0.13 -6.46 -6.40
C ILE A 394 0.59 -7.42 -5.46
N ARG A 395 0.04 -8.63 -5.30
CA ARG A 395 0.58 -9.69 -4.43
C ARG A 395 1.21 -10.82 -5.23
N ASP A 396 1.94 -11.67 -4.52
CA ASP A 396 2.54 -12.91 -5.00
C ASP A 396 3.49 -12.76 -6.21
N ILE A 397 4.31 -11.72 -6.22
CA ILE A 397 5.34 -11.51 -7.24
C ILE A 397 6.59 -12.33 -6.91
N LYS A 398 7.07 -13.09 -7.89
CA LYS A 398 8.32 -13.85 -7.82
C LYS A 398 9.20 -13.52 -9.04
N ILE A 399 10.49 -13.85 -8.94
CA ILE A 399 11.44 -13.77 -10.05
C ILE A 399 10.87 -14.47 -11.29
N GLY A 400 11.02 -13.84 -12.46
CA GLY A 400 10.53 -14.33 -13.76
C GLY A 400 9.00 -14.27 -13.94
N THR A 401 8.23 -13.94 -12.90
CA THR A 401 6.76 -13.86 -13.04
C THR A 401 6.33 -12.52 -13.64
N LYS A 402 5.44 -12.61 -14.63
CA LYS A 402 4.87 -11.47 -15.34
C LYS A 402 3.39 -11.37 -15.02
N LYS A 403 3.01 -10.35 -14.25
CA LYS A 403 1.61 -10.08 -13.89
C LYS A 403 1.07 -8.84 -14.59
N SER A 404 -0.24 -8.83 -14.80
CA SER A 404 -0.99 -7.68 -15.28
C SER A 404 -2.27 -7.52 -14.47
N LEU A 405 -2.60 -6.29 -14.10
CA LEU A 405 -3.86 -5.88 -13.51
C LEU A 405 -4.41 -4.67 -14.28
N ASN A 406 -5.65 -4.29 -14.03
CA ASN A 406 -6.21 -3.04 -14.54
C ASN A 406 -6.22 -1.98 -13.43
N CYS A 407 -5.97 -0.73 -13.77
CA CYS A 407 -6.00 0.38 -12.82
C CYS A 407 -7.41 0.62 -12.25
N ARG A 408 -7.59 0.71 -10.93
CA ARG A 408 -8.87 1.11 -10.30
C ARG A 408 -9.31 2.57 -10.57
N GLY A 409 -8.44 3.33 -11.24
CA GLY A 409 -8.68 4.70 -11.69
C GLY A 409 -9.11 4.75 -13.15
N CYS A 410 -8.16 4.59 -14.07
CA CYS A 410 -8.37 4.74 -15.51
C CYS A 410 -8.54 3.40 -16.27
N PHE A 411 -8.55 2.26 -15.58
CA PHE A 411 -8.66 0.90 -16.14
C PHE A 411 -7.59 0.51 -17.16
N ALA A 412 -6.54 1.34 -17.32
CA ALA A 412 -5.34 1.01 -18.08
C ALA A 412 -4.71 -0.29 -17.55
N LYS A 413 -4.33 -1.18 -18.48
CA LYS A 413 -3.73 -2.47 -18.15
C LYS A 413 -2.25 -2.30 -17.80
N PHE A 414 -1.92 -2.50 -16.53
CA PHE A 414 -0.55 -2.51 -16.03
C PHE A 414 0.18 -3.79 -16.45
N GLN A 415 1.51 -3.71 -16.50
CA GLN A 415 2.38 -4.88 -16.49
C GLN A 415 3.50 -4.67 -15.48
N PHE A 416 3.77 -5.67 -14.64
CA PHE A 416 4.91 -5.69 -13.71
C PHE A 416 5.61 -7.06 -13.77
N SER A 417 6.93 -7.04 -13.90
CA SER A 417 7.80 -8.21 -14.01
C SER A 417 9.25 -7.83 -13.72
N PHE A 418 10.04 -8.76 -13.20
CA PHE A 418 11.51 -8.69 -13.17
C PHE A 418 12.12 -10.09 -13.34
N GLU A 419 13.31 -10.15 -13.93
CA GLU A 419 14.01 -11.38 -14.34
C GLU A 419 14.96 -11.92 -13.26
N GLY A 420 15.33 -11.09 -12.27
CA GLY A 420 16.19 -11.50 -11.16
C GLY A 420 16.28 -10.42 -10.08
N ILE A 421 17.07 -10.69 -9.05
CA ILE A 421 17.38 -9.74 -7.96
C ILE A 421 18.88 -9.79 -7.65
N GLU A 422 19.44 -8.66 -7.24
CA GLU A 422 20.87 -8.51 -6.97
C GLU A 422 21.09 -7.81 -5.63
N PHE A 423 21.99 -8.36 -4.81
CA PHE A 423 22.37 -7.82 -3.51
C PHE A 423 23.87 -7.50 -3.51
N GLY A 424 24.20 -6.21 -3.47
CA GLY A 424 25.57 -5.72 -3.74
C GLY A 424 25.65 -4.96 -5.05
N GLU A 425 26.89 -4.66 -5.46
CA GLU A 425 27.23 -4.11 -6.77
C GLU A 425 27.93 -5.22 -7.57
N ARG A 426 27.68 -5.30 -8.88
CA ARG A 426 28.60 -6.02 -9.77
C ARG A 426 29.89 -5.23 -9.89
N GLU A 427 31.02 -5.93 -9.80
CA GLU A 427 32.22 -5.44 -10.49
C GLU A 427 31.94 -5.46 -12.01
N PRO A 428 32.32 -4.40 -12.76
CA PRO A 428 31.98 -4.22 -14.17
C PRO A 428 32.85 -5.04 -15.14
#